data_AF-A0A927FTZ9-F1
#
_entry.id   AF-A0A927FTZ9-F1
#
_cell.length_a   1.000
_cell.length_b   1.000
_cell.length_c   1.000
_cell.angle_alpha   90.00
_cell.angle_beta   90.00
_cell.angle_gamma   90.00
#
_symmetry.space_group_name_H-M   'P 1'
#
loop_
_entity.id
_entity.type
_entity.pdbx_description
1 polymer ?
#
loop_
_entity_poly.entity_id
_entity_poly.type
_entity_poly.pdbx_seq_one_letter_code
_entity_poly.pdbx_strand_id
1 'polypeptide(L)'
;MTNYNAPAELYPGRHHSSPRAARYQRFPSLAEAVQFTVEELPVRLQASSLIEADEIRYGGDAIRGLYFSEDYPLRRALTQRAS
;
A
#
# COMPACT_ATOMS: atom_id res chain seq x y z
N MET A 1 -9.53 -11.84 10.80
CA MET A 1 -8.78 -12.31 9.62
C MET A 1 -9.02 -11.28 8.51
N THR A 2 -7.97 -10.73 7.93
CA THR A 2 -8.08 -9.65 6.93
C THR A 2 -8.46 -10.24 5.57
N ASN A 3 -9.47 -9.68 4.91
CA ASN A 3 -9.83 -10.06 3.55
C ASN A 3 -8.93 -9.35 2.53
N TYR A 4 -7.85 -10.02 2.12
CA TYR A 4 -6.93 -9.46 1.14
C TYR A 4 -7.50 -9.30 -0.27
N ASN A 5 -8.62 -9.95 -0.58
CA ASN A 5 -9.27 -9.91 -1.90
C ASN A 5 -10.30 -8.78 -2.02
N ALA A 6 -10.57 -8.03 -0.94
CA ALA A 6 -11.50 -6.91 -0.96
C ALA A 6 -11.01 -5.80 -1.92
N PRO A 7 -11.87 -5.22 -2.76
CA PRO A 7 -11.53 -4.01 -3.53
C PRO A 7 -11.01 -2.91 -2.60
N ALA A 8 -9.99 -2.20 -3.05
CA ALA A 8 -9.29 -1.25 -2.20
C ALA A 8 -9.04 0.08 -2.90
N GLU A 9 -9.08 1.14 -2.10
CA GLU A 9 -8.77 2.49 -2.53
C GLU A 9 -7.53 2.99 -1.80
N LEU A 10 -6.54 3.47 -2.55
CA LEU A 10 -5.33 4.07 -2.02
C LEU A 10 -5.43 5.59 -2.09
N TYR A 11 -5.16 6.22 -0.97
CA TYR A 11 -5.02 7.65 -0.78
C TYR A 11 -3.56 7.94 -0.38
N PRO A 12 -2.67 8.20 -1.34
CA PRO A 12 -1.27 8.45 -1.03
C PRO A 12 -1.10 9.73 -0.23
N GLY A 13 -0.07 9.77 0.62
CA GLY A 13 0.35 11.00 1.26
C GLY A 13 0.62 12.13 0.23
N ARG A 14 0.48 13.39 0.64
CA ARG A 14 0.78 14.52 -0.25
C ARG A 14 2.29 14.76 -0.33
N HIS A 15 2.83 14.75 -1.55
CA HIS A 15 4.18 15.27 -1.83
C HIS A 15 4.11 16.48 -2.77
N HIS A 16 4.61 17.63 -2.31
CA HIS A 16 4.56 18.88 -3.08
C HIS A 16 5.44 18.84 -4.34
N SER A 17 6.42 17.92 -4.42
CA SER A 17 7.38 17.86 -5.53
C SER A 17 7.19 16.68 -6.49
N SER A 18 6.18 15.81 -6.30
CA SER A 18 5.88 14.74 -7.27
C SER A 18 4.37 14.53 -7.42
N PRO A 19 3.70 15.33 -8.27
CA PRO A 19 2.25 15.30 -8.43
C PRO A 19 1.71 14.02 -9.07
N ARG A 20 2.57 13.25 -9.77
CA ARG A 20 2.14 12.05 -10.53
C ARG A 20 2.17 10.76 -9.72
N ALA A 21 3.07 10.61 -8.74
CA ALA A 21 3.18 9.39 -7.93
C ALA A 21 2.18 9.35 -6.76
N ALA A 22 1.61 10.49 -6.38
CA ALA A 22 0.76 10.64 -5.20
C ALA A 22 -0.70 10.94 -5.57
N ARG A 23 -1.28 10.16 -6.49
CA ARG A 23 -2.70 10.29 -6.86
C ARG A 23 -3.51 9.15 -6.29
N TYR A 24 -4.74 9.46 -5.93
CA TYR A 24 -5.75 8.46 -5.61
C TYR A 24 -5.79 7.36 -6.67
N GLN A 25 -5.81 6.09 -6.23
CA GLN A 25 -5.79 4.93 -7.09
C GLN A 25 -6.72 3.84 -6.54
N ARG A 26 -7.51 3.22 -7.42
CA ARG A 26 -8.29 2.03 -7.08
C ARG A 26 -7.54 0.77 -7.48
N PHE A 27 -7.68 -0.26 -6.65
CA PHE A 27 -7.14 -1.59 -6.86
C PHE A 27 -8.27 -2.61 -6.75
N PRO A 28 -8.21 -3.70 -7.53
CA PRO A 28 -9.16 -4.79 -7.43
C PRO A 28 -9.01 -5.58 -6.11
N SER A 29 -7.89 -5.46 -5.40
CA SER A 29 -7.69 -6.11 -4.11
C SER A 29 -6.85 -5.28 -3.12
N LEU A 30 -7.08 -5.50 -1.83
CA LEU A 30 -6.29 -4.94 -0.72
C LEU A 30 -4.83 -5.40 -0.83
N ALA A 31 -4.57 -6.64 -1.21
CA ALA A 31 -3.20 -7.12 -1.41
C ALA A 31 -2.47 -6.31 -2.49
N GLU A 32 -3.10 -6.04 -3.63
CA GLU A 32 -2.46 -5.24 -4.68
C GLU A 32 -2.20 -3.79 -4.23
N ALA A 33 -3.15 -3.18 -3.51
CA ALA A 33 -2.97 -1.83 -2.97
C ALA A 33 -1.81 -1.76 -1.96
N VAL A 34 -1.70 -2.77 -1.10
CA VAL A 34 -0.61 -2.90 -0.13
C VAL A 34 0.72 -3.10 -0.84
N GLN A 35 0.79 -4.00 -1.83
CA GLN A 35 2.00 -4.26 -2.60
C GLN A 35 2.50 -2.99 -3.28
N PHE A 36 1.63 -2.31 -4.03
CA PHE A 36 1.95 -1.06 -4.70
C PHE A 36 2.45 0.00 -3.72
N THR A 37 1.80 0.13 -2.55
CA THR A 37 2.22 1.09 -1.54
C THR A 37 3.62 0.81 -1.03
N VAL A 38 3.99 -0.46 -0.79
CA VAL A 38 5.30 -0.80 -0.22
C VAL A 38 6.41 -0.86 -1.26
N GLU A 39 6.11 -1.32 -2.48
CA GLU A 39 7.10 -1.58 -3.52
C GLU A 39 7.30 -0.39 -4.47
N GLU A 40 6.23 0.35 -4.82
CA GLU A 40 6.27 1.37 -5.86
C GLU A 40 6.33 2.81 -5.31
N LEU A 41 5.71 3.07 -4.15
CA LEU A 41 5.73 4.42 -3.59
C LEU A 41 7.06 4.74 -2.91
N PRO A 42 7.57 5.99 -3.06
CA PRO A 42 8.67 6.50 -2.24
C PRO A 42 8.39 6.32 -0.75
N VAL A 43 9.40 5.90 0.03
CA VAL A 43 9.28 5.60 1.48
C VAL A 43 8.56 6.69 2.28
N ARG A 44 8.82 7.97 1.97
CA ARG A 44 8.14 9.10 2.63
C ARG A 44 6.63 9.14 2.39
N LEU A 45 6.17 8.68 1.24
CA LEU A 45 4.75 8.58 0.94
C LEU A 45 4.11 7.39 1.66
N GLN A 46 4.80 6.24 1.75
CA GLN A 46 4.29 5.04 2.41
C GLN A 46 3.77 5.30 3.83
N ALA A 47 4.55 6.05 4.62
CA ALA A 47 4.21 6.36 6.01
C ALA A 47 2.96 7.24 6.16
N SER A 48 2.63 8.04 5.14
CA SER A 48 1.48 8.96 5.14
C SER A 48 0.34 8.51 4.23
N SER A 49 0.46 7.33 3.61
CA SER A 49 -0.58 6.72 2.80
C SER A 49 -1.68 6.11 3.67
N LEU A 50 -2.89 6.11 3.12
CA LEU A 50 -4.06 5.46 3.68
C LEU A 50 -4.65 4.52 2.62
N ILE A 51 -4.98 3.29 3.00
CA ILE A 51 -5.76 2.36 2.17
C ILE A 51 -7.12 2.15 2.84
N GLU A 52 -8.19 2.14 2.06
CA GLU A 52 -9.54 1.76 2.51
C GLU A 52 -9.99 0.51 1.75
N ALA A 53 -10.44 -0.53 2.47
CA ALA A 53 -10.99 -1.76 1.90
C ALA A 53 -11.99 -2.38 2.89
N ASP A 54 -13.14 -2.86 2.41
CA ASP A 54 -14.25 -3.35 3.26
C ASP A 54 -14.59 -2.38 4.41
N GLU A 55 -14.64 -1.08 4.13
CA GLU A 55 -14.90 0.01 5.11
C GLU A 55 -13.83 0.15 6.22
N ILE A 56 -12.73 -0.60 6.14
CA ILE A 56 -11.61 -0.53 7.08
C ILE A 56 -10.50 0.35 6.51
N ARG A 57 -9.98 1.26 7.34
CA ARG A 57 -8.87 2.15 7.02
C ARG A 57 -7.54 1.65 7.59
N TYR A 58 -6.54 1.56 6.74
CA TYR A 58 -5.17 1.15 7.07
C TYR A 58 -4.21 2.32 6.82
N GLY A 59 -3.60 2.84 7.88
CA GLY A 59 -2.50 3.81 7.78
C GLY A 59 -1.14 3.13 7.52
N GLY A 60 -0.09 3.92 7.31
CA GLY A 60 1.25 3.44 6.93
C GLY A 60 1.79 2.24 7.73
N ASP A 61 1.70 2.28 9.06
CA ASP A 61 2.16 1.16 9.91
C ASP A 61 1.31 -0.11 9.72
N ALA A 62 -0.01 0.05 9.60
CA ALA A 62 -0.91 -1.06 9.33
C ALA A 62 -0.68 -1.66 7.94
N ILE A 63 -0.45 -0.83 6.92
CA ILE A 63 -0.09 -1.25 5.56
C ILE A 63 1.20 -2.08 5.59
N ARG A 64 2.22 -1.61 6.32
CA ARG A 64 3.48 -2.34 6.49
C ARG A 64 3.27 -3.67 7.21
N GLY A 65 2.47 -3.70 8.26
CA GLY A 65 2.10 -4.92 8.97
C GLY A 65 1.39 -5.94 8.07
N LEU A 66 0.44 -5.48 7.26
CA LEU A 66 -0.27 -6.33 6.28
C LEU A 66 0.69 -6.94 5.27
N TYR A 67 1.64 -6.17 4.75
CA TYR A 67 2.61 -6.64 3.76
C TYR A 67 3.55 -7.72 4.33
N PHE A 68 4.00 -7.58 5.58
CA PHE A 68 4.90 -8.53 6.24
C PHE A 68 4.19 -9.67 7.00
N SER A 69 2.86 -9.68 7.05
CA SER A 69 2.07 -10.76 7.64
C SER A 69 2.37 -12.11 6.98
N GLU A 70 2.39 -13.20 7.75
CA GLU A 70 2.54 -14.55 7.21
C GLU A 70 1.38 -14.93 6.26
N ASP A 71 0.20 -14.32 6.47
CA ASP A 71 -1.00 -14.54 5.66
C ASP A 71 -1.03 -13.74 4.33
N TYR A 72 0.00 -12.95 4.04
CA TYR A 72 0.01 -12.09 2.86
C TYR A 72 0.03 -12.92 1.56
N PRO A 73 -0.95 -12.77 0.66
CA PRO A 73 -1.18 -13.75 -0.41
C PRO A 73 -0.31 -13.53 -1.66
N LEU A 74 0.29 -12.35 -1.84
CA LEU A 74 1.07 -12.03 -3.02
C LEU A 74 2.57 -12.24 -2.77
N ARG A 75 3.28 -12.65 -3.84
CA ARG A 75 4.73 -12.75 -3.80
C ARG A 75 5.34 -11.37 -3.62
N ARG A 76 6.06 -11.20 -2.51
CA ARG A 76 6.87 -10.02 -2.22
C ARG A 76 8.01 -9.90 -3.22
N ALA A 77 8.30 -8.69 -3.68
CA ALA A 77 9.53 -8.46 -4.42
C ALA A 77 10.74 -8.86 -3.56
N LEU A 78 11.63 -9.67 -4.12
CA LEU A 78 12.98 -9.87 -3.57
C LEU A 78 13.68 -8.52 -3.66
N THR A 79 13.54 -7.70 -2.63
CA THR A 79 14.08 -6.34 -2.63
C THR A 79 15.61 -6.42 -2.78
N GLN A 80 16.10 -6.20 -4.00
CA GLN A 80 17.44 -5.67 -4.24
C GLN A 80 17.28 -4.16 -4.16
N ARG A 81 17.42 -3.60 -2.96
CA ARG A 81 17.46 -2.14 -2.80
C ARG A 81 18.87 -1.69 -3.12
N ALA A 82 19.06 -1.21 -4.35
CA ALA A 82 20.13 -0.27 -4.63
C ALA A 82 19.85 1.03 -3.88
N SER A 83 20.91 1.50 -3.23
CA SER A 83 21.05 2.66 -2.35
C SER A 83 20.53 3.98 -2.92
#